data_AF-A0A846MTT7-F1
#
_entry.id   AF-A0A846MTT7-F1
#
_cell.length_a   1.000
_cell.length_b   1.000
_cell.length_c   1.000
_cell.angle_alpha   90.00
_cell.angle_beta   90.00
_cell.angle_gamma   90.00
#
_symmetry.space_group_name_H-M   'P 1'
#
loop_
_entity.id
_entity.type
_entity.pdbx_description
1 polymer ?
#
loop_
_entity_poly.entity_id
_entity_poly.type
_entity_poly.pdbx_seq_one_letter_code
_entity_poly.pdbx_strand_id
1 'polypeptide(L)'
;MKPNKIIERLPKHLKAFIVEQEYERYTALDHAVWRYVMRQNYNYLQHVAHESYIEGLRKTGITINKIPHIDEMNEILGKIGWAAVTVDGFIPPAAFMEFQAYNVLVIAADIRQLKHIEYTPAPDIIHEAAGHAPIIADPAYAEYLRYFGLIGSKALSSAQDYALYEAIRHLSIIKEDPNTPPHEIAEAEERLKEIEANMGEPSEMARIRNLHWWTVEYGLIGDLKNPKIYGAGLLSSIGESVWCMSDEVKKLPYSIEAANVSFDITKPQPQLFVTPNFHYLSEVLDQFADTMALRRGGMYGLHKAIESKNTATAQLNNGMQISGTFVEALQDNSGAPAYLRTQGPTMLSYHGRLLIGHDKDYHAEGYGTPIGLLKQSDQPIGKMSYGDLRALGIEEGKQCRLEYRSGVVVEGRLLNVRRNSRGEIILLSFDECSVEMEGRRLFEPSWGVYDLCVGESVVSVFSGPADPEGFELFYPVPKEKTHRPQYDEKSRALHALYQAVRDIREGKAPASQLEELWQKAQVFMEREEVWLLLLEMLEVAAGQEKMGHLAHALEEKLKTMAQEHSHLNKLIQDGLALIPNVAIS
;
A
#
# COMPACT_ATOMS: atom_id res chain seq x y z
N MET A 1 4.30 -19.40 -12.11
CA MET A 1 2.99 -19.00 -11.57
C MET A 1 1.89 -20.01 -11.92
N LYS A 2 1.51 -20.84 -10.95
CA LYS A 2 0.30 -21.67 -11.06
C LYS A 2 -0.95 -20.75 -11.06
N PRO A 3 -2.05 -21.11 -11.74
CA PRO A 3 -3.25 -20.29 -11.76
C PRO A 3 -3.80 -20.10 -10.35
N ASN A 4 -3.88 -18.84 -9.92
CA ASN A 4 -4.44 -18.44 -8.63
C ASN A 4 -5.67 -17.56 -8.89
N LYS A 5 -6.85 -18.06 -8.51
CA LYS A 5 -8.15 -17.39 -8.75
C LYS A 5 -8.25 -15.99 -8.13
N ILE A 6 -7.50 -15.71 -7.06
CA ILE A 6 -7.49 -14.40 -6.40
C ILE A 6 -6.74 -13.41 -7.29
N ILE A 7 -5.55 -13.79 -7.76
CA ILE A 7 -4.70 -12.98 -8.63
C ILE A 7 -5.36 -12.77 -10.01
N GLU A 8 -6.07 -13.77 -10.52
CA GLU A 8 -6.82 -13.66 -11.77
C GLU A 8 -7.90 -12.55 -11.73
N ARG A 9 -8.48 -12.29 -10.55
CA ARG A 9 -9.51 -11.24 -10.34
C ARG A 9 -8.94 -9.83 -10.27
N LEU A 10 -7.61 -9.68 -10.13
CA LEU A 10 -7.01 -8.36 -10.09
C LEU A 10 -7.31 -7.59 -11.39
N PRO A 11 -7.65 -6.30 -11.29
CA PRO A 11 -7.87 -5.46 -12.45
C PRO A 11 -6.56 -5.24 -13.22
N LYS A 12 -6.68 -4.89 -14.51
CA LYS A 12 -5.54 -4.75 -15.42
C LYS A 12 -4.48 -3.76 -14.93
N HIS A 13 -4.91 -2.65 -14.34
CA HIS A 13 -3.99 -1.61 -13.85
C HIS A 13 -3.15 -2.06 -12.66
N LEU A 14 -3.67 -2.95 -11.80
CA LEU A 14 -2.87 -3.54 -10.72
C LEU A 14 -1.92 -4.62 -11.25
N LYS A 15 -2.38 -5.45 -12.20
CA LYS A 15 -1.53 -6.47 -12.83
C LYS A 15 -0.27 -5.88 -13.49
N ALA A 16 -0.32 -4.62 -13.92
CA ALA A 16 0.82 -3.92 -14.50
C ALA A 16 2.00 -3.71 -13.54
N PHE A 17 1.76 -3.75 -12.21
CA PHE A 17 2.82 -3.64 -11.20
C PHE A 17 3.46 -4.99 -10.83
N ILE A 18 2.85 -6.10 -11.22
CA ILE A 18 3.34 -7.43 -10.86
C ILE A 18 4.60 -7.73 -11.67
N VAL A 19 5.69 -8.03 -10.97
CA VAL A 19 6.95 -8.48 -11.55
C VAL A 19 7.20 -9.94 -11.20
N GLU A 20 8.06 -10.62 -11.95
CA GLU A 20 8.50 -11.96 -11.59
C GLU A 20 9.48 -11.89 -10.40
N GLN A 21 9.36 -12.84 -9.46
CA GLN A 21 10.28 -12.90 -8.30
C GLN A 21 11.73 -13.15 -8.71
N GLU A 22 11.96 -13.87 -9.81
CA GLU A 22 13.29 -14.30 -10.27
C GLU A 22 14.09 -15.00 -9.16
N TYR A 23 13.49 -16.02 -8.54
CA TYR A 23 13.98 -16.67 -7.31
C TYR A 23 15.46 -17.11 -7.37
N GLU A 24 15.95 -17.51 -8.55
CA GLU A 24 17.33 -17.95 -8.73
C GLU A 24 18.38 -16.84 -8.59
N ARG A 25 17.93 -15.60 -8.40
CA ARG A 25 18.80 -14.47 -8.05
C ARG A 25 19.22 -14.47 -6.60
N TYR A 26 18.44 -15.08 -5.70
CA TYR A 26 18.84 -15.15 -4.29
C TYR A 26 20.08 -16.04 -4.15
N THR A 27 21.17 -15.42 -3.73
CA THR A 27 22.43 -16.10 -3.46
C THR A 27 22.34 -16.90 -2.16
N ALA A 28 23.28 -17.82 -1.95
CA ALA A 28 23.37 -18.52 -0.67
C ALA A 28 23.63 -17.57 0.53
N LEU A 29 24.27 -16.42 0.28
CA LEU A 29 24.43 -15.36 1.27
C LEU A 29 23.06 -14.75 1.64
N ASP A 30 22.22 -14.44 0.64
CA ASP A 30 20.87 -13.91 0.88
C ASP A 30 20.03 -14.86 1.72
N HIS A 31 20.11 -16.16 1.42
CA HIS A 31 19.46 -17.18 2.24
C HIS A 31 20.03 -17.27 3.66
N ALA A 32 21.33 -17.01 3.86
CA ALA A 32 21.93 -16.92 5.18
C ALA A 32 21.45 -15.70 5.96
N VAL A 33 21.33 -14.53 5.29
CA VAL A 33 20.76 -13.31 5.88
C VAL A 33 19.32 -13.57 6.33
N TRP A 34 18.49 -14.15 5.46
CA TRP A 34 17.14 -14.57 5.80
C TRP A 34 17.12 -15.48 7.05
N ARG A 35 17.93 -16.53 7.05
CA ARG A 35 18.00 -17.49 8.17
C ARG A 35 18.35 -16.81 9.47
N TYR A 36 19.40 -15.99 9.45
CA TYR A 36 19.87 -15.29 10.62
C TYR A 36 18.75 -14.43 11.22
N VAL A 37 18.13 -13.56 10.41
CA VAL A 37 17.06 -12.67 10.87
C VAL A 37 15.85 -13.47 11.36
N MET A 38 15.42 -14.49 10.61
CA MET A 38 14.25 -15.30 11.00
C MET A 38 14.46 -16.08 12.28
N ARG A 39 15.67 -16.59 12.56
CA ARG A 39 15.96 -17.30 13.80
C ARG A 39 15.93 -16.37 15.01
N GLN A 40 16.50 -15.18 14.88
CA GLN A 40 16.43 -14.15 15.92
C GLN A 40 14.99 -13.71 16.17
N ASN A 41 14.25 -13.36 15.09
CA ASN A 41 12.85 -12.99 15.15
C ASN A 41 12.02 -14.08 15.83
N TYR A 42 12.14 -15.33 15.39
CA TYR A 42 11.40 -16.44 15.98
C TYR A 42 11.71 -16.62 17.48
N ASN A 43 13.00 -16.57 17.85
CA ASN A 43 13.42 -16.77 19.24
C ASN A 43 12.84 -15.72 20.20
N TYR A 44 12.82 -14.45 19.79
CA TYR A 44 12.30 -13.36 20.61
C TYR A 44 10.76 -13.26 20.52
N LEU A 45 10.21 -13.23 19.31
CA LEU A 45 8.80 -12.94 19.05
C LEU A 45 7.85 -14.02 19.57
N GLN A 46 8.28 -15.27 19.72
CA GLN A 46 7.45 -16.31 20.34
C GLN A 46 6.97 -15.96 21.75
N HIS A 47 7.63 -15.02 22.44
CA HIS A 47 7.27 -14.59 23.79
C HIS A 47 6.48 -13.27 23.83
N VAL A 48 6.69 -12.38 22.86
CA VAL A 48 6.17 -10.99 22.89
C VAL A 48 5.19 -10.65 21.77
N ALA A 49 5.15 -11.41 20.68
CA ALA A 49 4.19 -11.19 19.61
C ALA A 49 2.80 -11.75 19.97
N HIS A 50 1.79 -11.30 19.22
CA HIS A 50 0.44 -11.84 19.28
C HIS A 50 0.47 -13.34 18.94
N GLU A 51 -0.41 -14.13 19.57
CA GLU A 51 -0.43 -15.59 19.43
C GLU A 51 -0.60 -16.07 17.98
N SER A 52 -1.24 -15.27 17.13
CA SER A 52 -1.40 -15.55 15.70
C SER A 52 -0.09 -15.52 14.92
N TYR A 53 1.00 -14.92 15.44
CA TYR A 53 2.24 -14.75 14.67
C TYR A 53 2.96 -16.08 14.36
N ILE A 54 3.26 -16.88 15.38
CA ILE A 54 4.06 -18.10 15.22
C ILE A 54 3.34 -19.15 14.36
N GLU A 55 2.06 -19.40 14.65
CA GLU A 55 1.24 -20.28 13.82
C GLU A 55 0.95 -19.64 12.44
N GLY A 56 0.91 -18.31 12.38
CA GLY A 56 0.79 -17.52 11.17
C GLY A 56 1.91 -17.78 10.17
N LEU A 57 3.17 -17.78 10.61
CA LEU A 57 4.33 -18.10 9.76
C LEU A 57 4.11 -19.42 9.01
N ARG A 58 3.65 -20.46 9.72
CA ARG A 58 3.34 -21.77 9.13
C ARG A 58 2.15 -21.71 8.17
N LYS A 59 1.09 -21.00 8.55
CA LYS A 59 -0.15 -20.83 7.76
C LYS A 59 0.00 -19.91 6.56
N THR A 60 1.13 -19.21 6.41
CA THR A 60 1.44 -18.39 5.25
C THR A 60 2.62 -18.89 4.45
N GLY A 61 3.17 -20.06 4.77
CA GLY A 61 4.25 -20.68 4.00
C GLY A 61 5.62 -20.09 4.25
N ILE A 62 5.79 -19.38 5.36
CA ILE A 62 7.05 -18.78 5.77
C ILE A 62 7.84 -19.80 6.57
N THR A 63 9.11 -19.98 6.18
CA THR A 63 10.02 -20.89 6.87
C THR A 63 11.24 -20.12 7.35
N ILE A 64 11.86 -20.62 8.42
CA ILE A 64 13.07 -20.02 8.97
C ILE A 64 14.27 -20.24 8.04
N ASN A 65 14.33 -21.38 7.34
CA ASN A 65 15.56 -21.85 6.70
C ASN A 65 15.82 -21.31 5.28
N LYS A 66 14.78 -20.86 4.59
CA LYS A 66 14.87 -20.36 3.21
C LYS A 66 13.90 -19.21 2.95
N ILE A 67 14.34 -18.28 2.10
CA ILE A 67 13.49 -17.24 1.51
C ILE A 67 12.29 -17.92 0.82
N PRO A 68 11.05 -17.46 1.06
CA PRO A 68 9.85 -18.08 0.50
C PRO A 68 9.80 -17.89 -1.01
N HIS A 69 9.42 -18.96 -1.72
CA HIS A 69 9.05 -18.85 -3.13
C HIS A 69 7.58 -18.45 -3.20
N ILE A 70 7.25 -17.40 -3.96
CA ILE A 70 5.89 -16.82 -3.98
C ILE A 70 4.84 -17.83 -4.46
N ASP A 71 5.18 -18.69 -5.43
CA ASP A 71 4.28 -19.79 -5.85
C ASP A 71 3.99 -20.77 -4.69
N GLU A 72 4.98 -21.15 -3.86
CA GLU A 72 4.78 -22.01 -2.69
C GLU A 72 3.94 -21.30 -1.62
N MET A 73 4.21 -20.01 -1.39
CA MET A 73 3.47 -19.15 -0.47
C MET A 73 1.98 -19.07 -0.87
N ASN A 74 1.70 -18.89 -2.16
CA ASN A 74 0.36 -18.81 -2.72
C ASN A 74 -0.44 -20.11 -2.62
N GLU A 75 0.21 -21.29 -2.66
CA GLU A 75 -0.47 -22.56 -2.41
C GLU A 75 -1.03 -22.65 -0.98
N ILE A 76 -0.39 -21.99 -0.03
CA ILE A 76 -0.79 -21.99 1.38
C ILE A 76 -1.75 -20.83 1.65
N LEU A 77 -1.42 -19.61 1.24
CA LEU A 77 -2.30 -18.43 1.38
C LEU A 77 -3.65 -18.63 0.70
N GLY A 78 -3.68 -19.32 -0.44
CA GLY A 78 -4.93 -19.62 -1.16
C GLY A 78 -5.93 -20.42 -0.31
N LYS A 79 -5.47 -21.16 0.71
CA LYS A 79 -6.33 -21.91 1.64
C LYS A 79 -7.07 -21.01 2.63
N ILE A 80 -6.54 -19.82 2.90
CA ILE A 80 -7.15 -18.82 3.78
C ILE A 80 -7.77 -17.66 2.99
N GLY A 81 -7.87 -17.77 1.66
CA GLY A 81 -8.50 -16.77 0.80
C GLY A 81 -7.61 -15.57 0.46
N TRP A 82 -6.29 -15.70 0.63
CA TRP A 82 -5.32 -14.65 0.29
C TRP A 82 -4.35 -15.11 -0.80
N ALA A 83 -3.67 -14.14 -1.39
CA ALA A 83 -2.57 -14.36 -2.29
C ALA A 83 -1.45 -13.33 -2.06
N ALA A 84 -0.29 -13.56 -2.65
CA ALA A 84 0.82 -12.64 -2.68
C ALA A 84 1.33 -12.47 -4.12
N VAL A 85 1.77 -11.27 -4.46
CA VAL A 85 2.41 -10.92 -5.72
C VAL A 85 3.69 -10.17 -5.45
N THR A 86 4.68 -10.32 -6.33
CA THR A 86 5.90 -9.54 -6.29
C THR A 86 5.75 -8.23 -7.06
N VAL A 87 6.31 -7.16 -6.51
CA VAL A 87 6.40 -5.85 -7.17
C VAL A 87 7.82 -5.31 -7.10
N ASP A 88 8.12 -4.35 -7.97
CA ASP A 88 9.37 -3.59 -7.94
C ASP A 88 9.27 -2.48 -6.88
N GLY A 89 9.45 -2.85 -5.60
CA GLY A 89 9.71 -2.03 -4.40
C GLY A 89 8.77 -0.86 -4.06
N PHE A 90 8.42 -0.01 -5.02
CA PHE A 90 7.65 1.21 -4.88
C PHE A 90 6.47 1.21 -5.84
N ILE A 91 5.26 1.08 -5.29
CA ILE A 91 4.01 1.30 -6.00
C ILE A 91 3.22 2.46 -5.37
N PRO A 92 2.38 3.18 -6.13
CA PRO A 92 1.59 4.27 -5.57
C PRO A 92 0.76 3.81 -4.36
N PRO A 93 0.64 4.60 -3.27
CA PRO A 93 -0.06 4.18 -2.06
C PRO A 93 -1.50 3.70 -2.30
N ALA A 94 -2.22 4.35 -3.21
CA ALA A 94 -3.57 3.94 -3.59
C ALA A 94 -3.60 2.54 -4.23
N ALA A 95 -2.61 2.20 -5.07
CA ALA A 95 -2.49 0.88 -5.68
C ALA A 95 -2.10 -0.18 -4.65
N PHE A 96 -1.16 0.14 -3.73
CA PHE A 96 -0.81 -0.75 -2.60
C PHE A 96 -2.03 -1.13 -1.77
N MET A 97 -2.83 -0.13 -1.36
CA MET A 97 -4.06 -0.37 -0.61
C MET A 97 -5.10 -1.13 -1.44
N GLU A 98 -5.21 -0.86 -2.75
CA GLU A 98 -6.15 -1.57 -3.61
C GLU A 98 -5.81 -3.07 -3.72
N PHE A 99 -4.53 -3.46 -3.79
CA PHE A 99 -4.15 -4.89 -3.74
C PHE A 99 -4.71 -5.59 -2.49
N GLN A 100 -4.63 -4.95 -1.33
CA GLN A 100 -5.17 -5.49 -0.07
C GLN A 100 -6.69 -5.64 -0.14
N ALA A 101 -7.41 -4.71 -0.81
CA ALA A 101 -8.85 -4.81 -1.03
C ALA A 101 -9.26 -6.07 -1.81
N TYR A 102 -8.34 -6.61 -2.64
CA TYR A 102 -8.49 -7.86 -3.38
C TYR A 102 -7.89 -9.09 -2.68
N ASN A 103 -7.55 -8.99 -1.38
CA ASN A 103 -6.89 -10.03 -0.60
C ASN A 103 -5.52 -10.45 -1.19
N VAL A 104 -4.79 -9.47 -1.74
CA VAL A 104 -3.45 -9.68 -2.30
C VAL A 104 -2.42 -8.88 -1.50
N LEU A 105 -1.43 -9.58 -0.98
CA LEU A 105 -0.22 -8.96 -0.42
C LEU A 105 0.74 -8.58 -1.52
N VAL A 106 1.35 -7.42 -1.35
CA VAL A 106 2.41 -6.91 -2.21
C VAL A 106 3.73 -7.21 -1.52
N ILE A 107 4.61 -7.96 -2.18
CA ILE A 107 5.90 -8.37 -1.62
C ILE A 107 7.02 -7.78 -2.46
N ALA A 108 7.92 -7.04 -1.83
CA ALA A 108 9.17 -6.61 -2.46
C ALA A 108 10.02 -7.85 -2.81
N ALA A 109 10.50 -7.93 -4.04
CA ALA A 109 11.31 -9.06 -4.49
C ALA A 109 12.73 -9.05 -3.90
N ASP A 110 13.25 -7.88 -3.52
CA ASP A 110 14.61 -7.77 -3.02
C ASP A 110 14.73 -8.14 -1.53
N ILE A 111 15.93 -8.54 -1.11
CA ILE A 111 16.29 -8.78 0.29
C ILE A 111 17.36 -7.79 0.72
N ARG A 112 17.30 -7.32 1.97
CA ARG A 112 18.30 -6.41 2.52
C ARG A 112 19.72 -7.00 2.47
N GLN A 113 20.70 -6.12 2.32
CA GLN A 113 22.11 -6.50 2.30
C GLN A 113 22.61 -6.87 3.70
N LEU A 114 23.63 -7.74 3.79
CA LEU A 114 24.24 -8.17 5.06
C LEU A 114 24.71 -6.99 5.93
N LYS A 115 25.24 -5.94 5.32
CA LYS A 115 25.69 -4.71 6.02
C LYS A 115 24.55 -3.91 6.67
N HIS A 116 23.31 -4.12 6.23
CA HIS A 116 22.09 -3.46 6.69
C HIS A 116 21.13 -4.46 7.36
N ILE A 117 21.67 -5.54 7.95
CA ILE A 117 20.85 -6.64 8.47
C ILE A 117 19.92 -6.21 9.62
N GLU A 118 20.37 -5.29 10.49
CA GLU A 118 19.59 -4.79 11.63
C GLU A 118 18.47 -3.82 11.21
N TYR A 119 18.64 -3.08 10.11
CA TYR A 119 17.69 -2.07 9.64
C TYR A 119 17.85 -1.81 8.15
N THR A 120 16.73 -1.80 7.42
CA THR A 120 16.65 -1.42 6.01
C THR A 120 15.74 -0.20 5.86
N PRO A 121 16.14 0.85 5.12
CA PRO A 121 15.29 2.02 4.88
C PRO A 121 14.17 1.76 3.86
N ALA A 122 14.23 0.63 3.13
CA ALA A 122 13.24 0.21 2.15
C ALA A 122 12.64 -1.15 2.53
N PRO A 123 11.33 -1.38 2.27
CA PRO A 123 10.71 -2.68 2.46
C PRO A 123 11.39 -3.76 1.63
N ASP A 124 11.73 -4.88 2.25
CA ASP A 124 12.34 -6.04 1.62
C ASP A 124 11.49 -7.31 1.85
N ILE A 125 11.85 -8.43 1.23
CA ILE A 125 11.08 -9.67 1.36
C ILE A 125 10.96 -10.16 2.81
N ILE A 126 11.93 -9.86 3.68
CA ILE A 126 11.83 -10.17 5.11
C ILE A 126 10.69 -9.36 5.74
N HIS A 127 10.66 -8.05 5.52
CA HIS A 127 9.61 -7.18 6.03
C HIS A 127 8.21 -7.63 5.57
N GLU A 128 8.05 -7.84 4.27
CA GLU A 128 6.75 -8.17 3.70
C GLU A 128 6.30 -9.59 4.04
N ALA A 129 7.18 -10.58 3.87
CA ALA A 129 6.81 -11.97 4.03
C ALA A 129 6.79 -12.40 5.50
N ALA A 130 7.71 -11.92 6.35
CA ALA A 130 7.79 -12.33 7.75
C ALA A 130 7.16 -11.32 8.73
N GLY A 131 6.94 -10.08 8.33
CA GLY A 131 6.21 -9.07 9.11
C GLY A 131 4.70 -9.13 8.85
N HIS A 132 4.29 -8.82 7.60
CA HIS A 132 2.86 -8.68 7.24
C HIS A 132 2.12 -10.01 7.13
N ALA A 133 2.68 -10.97 6.39
CA ALA A 133 1.94 -12.18 6.05
C ALA A 133 1.43 -13.00 7.27
N PRO A 134 2.21 -13.23 8.33
CA PRO A 134 1.80 -14.15 9.40
C PRO A 134 0.50 -13.77 10.11
N ILE A 135 0.25 -12.48 10.35
CA ILE A 135 -0.92 -12.04 11.10
C ILE A 135 -2.22 -12.21 10.30
N ILE A 136 -2.15 -12.26 8.96
CA ILE A 136 -3.30 -12.49 8.07
C ILE A 136 -3.93 -13.89 8.26
N ALA A 137 -3.22 -14.82 8.91
CA ALA A 137 -3.81 -16.08 9.33
C ALA A 137 -4.95 -15.90 10.36
N ASP A 138 -5.03 -14.74 11.02
CA ASP A 138 -6.16 -14.33 11.86
C ASP A 138 -7.30 -13.74 11.01
N PRO A 139 -8.51 -14.32 11.03
CA PRO A 139 -9.61 -13.84 10.19
C PRO A 139 -10.06 -12.41 10.48
N ALA A 140 -9.99 -11.95 11.73
CA ALA A 140 -10.43 -10.60 12.08
C ALA A 140 -9.42 -9.56 11.58
N TYR A 141 -8.12 -9.86 11.70
CA TYR A 141 -7.09 -9.01 11.11
C TYR A 141 -7.11 -9.01 9.58
N ALA A 142 -7.30 -10.18 8.96
CA ALA A 142 -7.43 -10.29 7.51
C ALA A 142 -8.59 -9.43 6.98
N GLU A 143 -9.76 -9.50 7.62
CA GLU A 143 -10.90 -8.68 7.21
C GLU A 143 -10.63 -7.18 7.43
N TYR A 144 -9.99 -6.81 8.55
CA TYR A 144 -9.53 -5.44 8.77
C TYR A 144 -8.60 -4.97 7.65
N LEU A 145 -7.57 -5.74 7.28
CA LEU A 145 -6.60 -5.37 6.25
C LEU A 145 -7.26 -5.22 4.87
N ARG A 146 -8.14 -6.15 4.50
CA ARG A 146 -8.94 -6.07 3.26
C ARG A 146 -9.80 -4.80 3.24
N TYR A 147 -10.45 -4.52 4.35
CA TYR A 147 -11.33 -3.38 4.48
C TYR A 147 -10.58 -2.04 4.51
N PHE A 148 -9.43 -2.02 5.19
CA PHE A 148 -8.50 -0.90 5.19
C PHE A 148 -8.03 -0.58 3.77
N GLY A 149 -7.65 -1.62 3.00
CA GLY A 149 -7.30 -1.48 1.59
C GLY A 149 -8.41 -0.82 0.76
N LEU A 150 -9.67 -1.23 0.97
CA LEU A 150 -10.83 -0.67 0.26
C LEU A 150 -11.07 0.81 0.58
N ILE A 151 -11.01 1.19 1.86
CA ILE A 151 -11.21 2.59 2.28
C ILE A 151 -10.01 3.45 1.86
N GLY A 152 -8.81 2.94 2.08
CA GLY A 152 -7.56 3.63 1.78
C GLY A 152 -7.37 3.90 0.28
N SER A 153 -7.69 2.93 -0.58
CA SER A 153 -7.59 3.12 -2.04
C SER A 153 -8.57 4.18 -2.58
N LYS A 154 -9.56 4.58 -1.78
CA LYS A 154 -10.57 5.59 -2.11
C LYS A 154 -10.30 6.96 -1.46
N ALA A 155 -9.32 7.06 -0.56
CA ALA A 155 -8.97 8.31 0.10
C ALA A 155 -8.40 9.34 -0.88
N LEU A 156 -8.84 10.59 -0.79
CA LEU A 156 -8.33 11.67 -1.62
C LEU A 156 -6.97 12.15 -1.09
N SER A 157 -5.97 12.15 -1.97
CA SER A 157 -4.65 12.75 -1.73
C SER A 157 -4.65 14.21 -2.15
N SER A 158 -3.77 15.02 -1.55
CA SER A 158 -3.42 16.34 -2.08
C SER A 158 -2.38 16.21 -3.20
N ALA A 159 -2.17 17.29 -3.95
CA ALA A 159 -1.06 17.36 -4.91
C ALA A 159 0.31 17.27 -4.21
N GLN A 160 0.42 17.79 -2.99
CA GLN A 160 1.63 17.76 -2.16
C GLN A 160 1.97 16.34 -1.71
N ASP A 161 0.99 15.51 -1.37
CA ASP A 161 1.23 14.09 -1.02
C ASP A 161 1.90 13.33 -2.16
N TYR A 162 1.50 13.60 -3.39
CA TYR A 162 2.10 12.97 -4.56
C TYR A 162 3.55 13.42 -4.75
N ALA A 163 3.83 14.72 -4.56
CA ALA A 163 5.20 15.24 -4.61
C ALA A 163 6.09 14.63 -3.53
N LEU A 164 5.56 14.45 -2.31
CA LEU A 164 6.26 13.79 -1.21
C LEU A 164 6.57 12.32 -1.54
N TYR A 165 5.59 11.59 -2.05
CA TYR A 165 5.78 10.19 -2.46
C TYR A 165 6.90 10.05 -3.51
N GLU A 166 6.88 10.87 -4.56
CA GLU A 166 7.92 10.82 -5.60
C GLU A 166 9.32 11.20 -5.06
N ALA A 167 9.41 12.14 -4.12
CA ALA A 167 10.67 12.52 -3.48
C ALA A 167 11.23 11.39 -2.61
N ILE A 168 10.40 10.73 -1.80
CA ILE A 168 10.80 9.57 -0.99
C ILE A 168 11.26 8.43 -1.92
N ARG A 169 10.48 8.13 -2.96
CA ARG A 169 10.81 7.08 -3.94
C ARG A 169 12.17 7.33 -4.57
N HIS A 170 12.40 8.54 -5.08
CA HIS A 170 13.67 8.91 -5.71
C HIS A 170 14.84 8.78 -4.71
N LEU A 171 14.70 9.34 -3.51
CA LEU A 171 15.73 9.26 -2.47
C LEU A 171 16.08 7.81 -2.09
N SER A 172 15.07 6.94 -1.94
CA SER A 172 15.29 5.53 -1.59
C SER A 172 16.03 4.78 -2.69
N ILE A 173 15.69 5.00 -3.96
CA ILE A 173 16.36 4.33 -5.09
C ILE A 173 17.84 4.71 -5.14
N ILE A 174 18.15 6.00 -5.02
CA ILE A 174 19.54 6.48 -5.13
C ILE A 174 20.37 6.16 -3.87
N LYS A 175 19.74 5.96 -2.70
CA LYS A 175 20.44 5.51 -1.47
C LYS A 175 20.88 4.05 -1.53
N GLU A 176 20.12 3.22 -2.22
CA GLU A 176 20.44 1.79 -2.38
C GLU A 176 21.36 1.50 -3.57
N ASP A 177 21.55 2.47 -4.49
CA ASP A 177 22.53 2.34 -5.57
C ASP A 177 23.96 2.63 -5.07
N PRO A 178 24.86 1.63 -5.07
CA PRO A 178 26.25 1.81 -4.63
C PRO A 178 27.06 2.77 -5.53
N ASN A 179 26.56 3.13 -6.71
CA ASN A 179 27.24 4.01 -7.66
C ASN A 179 26.75 5.47 -7.58
N THR A 180 25.72 5.78 -6.80
CA THR A 180 25.21 7.15 -6.68
C THR A 180 26.24 8.04 -5.97
N PRO A 181 26.62 9.18 -6.58
CA PRO A 181 27.49 10.15 -5.93
C PRO A 181 26.88 10.72 -4.63
N PRO A 182 27.64 10.89 -3.54
CA PRO A 182 27.11 11.41 -2.27
C PRO A 182 26.41 12.77 -2.35
N HIS A 183 26.77 13.62 -3.32
CA HIS A 183 26.15 14.93 -3.50
C HIS A 183 24.71 14.84 -4.04
N GLU A 184 24.40 13.84 -4.86
CA GLU A 184 23.04 13.62 -5.37
C GLU A 184 22.10 13.17 -4.25
N ILE A 185 22.60 12.31 -3.34
CA ILE A 185 21.86 11.90 -2.14
C ILE A 185 21.56 13.12 -1.27
N ALA A 186 22.54 13.99 -1.04
CA ALA A 186 22.36 15.20 -0.23
C ALA A 186 21.34 16.18 -0.86
N GLU A 187 21.34 16.34 -2.18
CA GLU A 187 20.36 17.18 -2.89
C GLU A 187 18.94 16.61 -2.76
N ALA A 188 18.77 15.30 -2.93
CA ALA A 188 17.48 14.64 -2.76
C ALA A 188 16.96 14.70 -1.31
N GLU A 189 17.84 14.59 -0.31
CA GLU A 189 17.49 14.77 1.10
C GLU A 189 17.02 16.19 1.40
N GLU A 190 17.69 17.21 0.85
CA GLU A 190 17.28 18.59 1.04
C GLU A 190 15.94 18.87 0.35
N ARG A 191 15.75 18.34 -0.86
CA ARG A 191 14.48 18.44 -1.58
C ARG A 191 13.33 17.80 -0.81
N LEU A 192 13.56 16.65 -0.18
CA LEU A 192 12.57 15.99 0.66
C LEU A 192 12.18 16.87 1.85
N LYS A 193 13.16 17.45 2.57
CA LYS A 193 12.90 18.35 3.70
C LYS A 193 12.09 19.58 3.30
N GLU A 194 12.38 20.17 2.13
CA GLU A 194 11.62 21.31 1.61
C GLU A 194 10.15 20.95 1.37
N ILE A 195 9.87 19.76 0.82
CA ILE A 195 8.51 19.29 0.57
C ILE A 195 7.79 19.04 1.91
N GLU A 196 8.44 18.35 2.84
CA GLU A 196 7.90 18.07 4.18
C GLU A 196 7.56 19.35 4.94
N ALA A 197 8.39 20.39 4.85
CA ALA A 197 8.16 21.68 5.48
C ALA A 197 6.94 22.44 4.91
N ASN A 198 6.47 22.08 3.71
CA ASN A 198 5.41 22.79 2.98
C ASN A 198 4.14 21.94 2.73
N MET A 199 3.94 20.86 3.48
CA MET A 199 2.80 19.94 3.28
C MET A 199 1.43 20.55 3.58
N GLY A 200 1.36 21.52 4.51
CA GLY A 200 0.08 22.10 4.96
C GLY A 200 -0.74 21.12 5.81
N GLU A 201 -2.07 21.25 5.75
CA GLU A 201 -2.99 20.36 6.46
C GLU A 201 -2.97 18.94 5.86
N PRO A 202 -2.94 17.88 6.69
CA PRO A 202 -2.95 16.50 6.21
C PRO A 202 -4.19 16.17 5.36
N SER A 203 -3.97 15.59 4.18
CA SER A 203 -5.05 15.04 3.35
C SER A 203 -5.71 13.82 3.99
N GLU A 204 -6.79 13.32 3.39
CA GLU A 204 -7.38 12.05 3.84
C GLU A 204 -6.41 10.89 3.65
N MET A 205 -5.67 10.87 2.53
CA MET A 205 -4.64 9.86 2.28
C MET A 205 -3.51 9.93 3.32
N ALA A 206 -3.05 11.12 3.69
CA ALA A 206 -2.01 11.28 4.73
C ALA A 206 -2.49 10.77 6.10
N ARG A 207 -3.75 11.03 6.45
CA ARG A 207 -4.36 10.56 7.71
C ARG A 207 -4.62 9.04 7.70
N ILE A 208 -5.03 8.48 6.56
CA ILE A 208 -5.09 7.02 6.35
C ILE A 208 -3.70 6.41 6.52
N ARG A 209 -2.65 7.02 5.94
CA ARG A 209 -1.28 6.55 6.10
C ARG A 209 -0.85 6.54 7.58
N ASN A 210 -1.23 7.55 8.36
CA ASN A 210 -0.98 7.55 9.81
C ASN A 210 -1.69 6.38 10.51
N LEU A 211 -2.97 6.13 10.19
CA LEU A 211 -3.69 4.98 10.75
C LEU A 211 -2.99 3.67 10.38
N HIS A 212 -2.59 3.48 9.12
CA HIS A 212 -1.85 2.30 8.66
C HIS A 212 -0.54 2.12 9.44
N TRP A 213 0.21 3.21 9.61
CA TRP A 213 1.48 3.20 10.35
C TRP A 213 1.29 2.76 11.79
N TRP A 214 0.31 3.34 12.50
CA TRP A 214 0.06 3.03 13.91
C TRP A 214 -0.68 1.72 14.16
N THR A 215 -1.07 1.00 13.11
CA THR A 215 -1.70 -0.32 13.21
C THR A 215 -0.90 -1.39 12.47
N VAL A 216 -0.98 -1.42 11.15
CA VAL A 216 -0.40 -2.44 10.30
C VAL A 216 1.12 -2.50 10.44
N GLU A 217 1.81 -1.36 10.57
CA GLU A 217 3.27 -1.31 10.68
C GLU A 217 3.79 -1.38 12.13
N TYR A 218 3.25 -0.53 13.01
CA TYR A 218 3.75 -0.31 14.37
C TYR A 218 2.66 -0.50 15.44
N GLY A 219 1.69 -1.37 15.18
CA GLY A 219 0.59 -1.65 16.09
C GLY A 219 0.93 -2.64 17.22
N LEU A 220 0.33 -2.37 18.38
CA LEU A 220 0.32 -3.24 19.55
C LEU A 220 -1.11 -3.66 19.90
N ILE A 221 -1.27 -4.83 20.53
CA ILE A 221 -2.59 -5.41 20.84
C ILE A 221 -2.68 -5.95 22.27
N GLY A 222 -3.86 -5.85 22.88
CA GLY A 222 -4.16 -6.42 24.19
C GLY A 222 -4.17 -5.39 25.32
N ASP A 223 -3.58 -5.73 26.45
CA ASP A 223 -3.54 -4.87 27.63
C ASP A 223 -2.54 -3.72 27.47
N LEU A 224 -2.90 -2.52 27.92
CA LEU A 224 -2.05 -1.33 27.75
C LEU A 224 -0.72 -1.43 28.51
N LYS A 225 -0.67 -2.16 29.64
CA LYS A 225 0.54 -2.35 30.45
C LYS A 225 1.38 -3.53 29.97
N ASN A 226 0.75 -4.54 29.39
CA ASN A 226 1.44 -5.72 28.86
C ASN A 226 0.94 -6.07 27.45
N PRO A 227 1.19 -5.19 26.46
CA PRO A 227 0.73 -5.40 25.10
C PRO A 227 1.55 -6.48 24.39
N LYS A 228 1.01 -6.98 23.27
CA LYS A 228 1.68 -7.87 22.33
C LYS A 228 1.92 -7.18 20.99
N ILE A 229 2.94 -7.63 20.26
CA ILE A 229 3.29 -7.09 18.93
C ILE A 229 2.43 -7.72 17.85
N TYR A 230 1.88 -6.92 16.95
CA TYR A 230 1.32 -7.42 15.68
C TYR A 230 1.73 -6.59 14.45
N GLY A 231 2.25 -5.37 14.63
CA GLY A 231 2.70 -4.53 13.52
C GLY A 231 3.90 -5.12 12.77
N ALA A 232 3.85 -5.11 11.44
CA ALA A 232 4.83 -5.74 10.56
C ALA A 232 6.24 -5.14 10.67
N GLY A 233 6.36 -3.82 10.79
CA GLY A 233 7.63 -3.12 11.05
C GLY A 233 8.31 -3.65 12.31
N LEU A 234 7.53 -3.80 13.39
CA LEU A 234 8.04 -4.40 14.64
C LEU A 234 8.40 -5.87 14.44
N LEU A 235 7.52 -6.68 13.85
CA LEU A 235 7.72 -8.13 13.65
C LEU A 235 8.89 -8.48 12.71
N SER A 236 9.36 -7.53 11.91
CA SER A 236 10.47 -7.70 10.96
C SER A 236 11.80 -7.10 11.43
N SER A 237 11.82 -6.44 12.59
CA SER A 237 12.98 -5.76 13.16
C SER A 237 13.16 -6.13 14.64
N ILE A 238 14.20 -6.91 14.95
CA ILE A 238 14.51 -7.33 16.33
C ILE A 238 14.76 -6.11 17.22
N GLY A 239 15.55 -5.15 16.70
CA GLY A 239 15.90 -3.94 17.44
C GLY A 239 14.67 -3.13 17.83
N GLU A 240 13.75 -2.92 16.89
CA GLU A 240 12.51 -2.20 17.17
C GLU A 240 11.52 -3.01 18.00
N SER A 241 11.45 -4.33 17.81
CA SER A 241 10.67 -5.24 18.66
C SER A 241 11.08 -5.17 20.13
N VAL A 242 12.39 -5.15 20.41
CA VAL A 242 12.90 -5.02 21.79
C VAL A 242 12.67 -3.62 22.32
N TRP A 243 13.04 -2.60 21.54
CA TRP A 243 12.87 -1.19 21.93
C TRP A 243 11.41 -0.86 22.25
N CYS A 244 10.48 -1.35 21.43
CA CYS A 244 9.07 -1.09 21.63
C CYS A 244 8.52 -1.71 22.92
N MET A 245 9.18 -2.69 23.53
CA MET A 245 8.74 -3.25 24.81
C MET A 245 9.38 -2.59 26.02
N SER A 246 10.24 -1.59 25.82
CA SER A 246 10.83 -0.82 26.92
C SER A 246 9.86 0.24 27.48
N ASP A 247 10.11 0.66 28.72
CA ASP A 247 9.34 1.72 29.39
C ASP A 247 9.55 3.12 28.78
N GLU A 248 10.57 3.29 27.92
CA GLU A 248 10.84 4.54 27.21
C GLU A 248 9.80 4.83 26.11
N VAL A 249 9.15 3.79 25.57
CA VAL A 249 8.16 3.94 24.50
C VAL A 249 6.76 4.04 25.07
N LYS A 250 6.14 5.21 24.92
CA LYS A 250 4.79 5.45 25.46
C LYS A 250 3.76 4.54 24.81
N LYS A 251 2.92 3.91 25.63
CA LYS A 251 1.78 3.07 25.20
C LYS A 251 0.49 3.86 25.34
N LEU A 252 -0.15 4.13 24.22
CA LEU A 252 -1.39 4.90 24.14
C LEU A 252 -2.54 3.98 23.70
N PRO A 253 -3.77 4.16 24.21
CA PRO A 253 -4.92 3.43 23.69
C PRO A 253 -5.18 3.85 22.23
N TYR A 254 -5.43 2.89 21.35
CA TYR A 254 -5.77 3.15 19.96
C TYR A 254 -7.15 3.84 19.84
N SER A 255 -7.23 4.85 18.98
CA SER A 255 -8.47 5.57 18.66
C SER A 255 -8.30 6.32 17.33
N ILE A 256 -9.36 7.00 16.88
CA ILE A 256 -9.33 7.83 15.67
C ILE A 256 -8.25 8.92 15.71
N GLU A 257 -7.80 9.34 16.90
CA GLU A 257 -6.74 10.35 17.07
C GLU A 257 -5.40 9.90 16.48
N ALA A 258 -5.16 8.60 16.35
CA ALA A 258 -3.97 8.08 15.67
C ALA A 258 -3.86 8.61 14.22
N ALA A 259 -4.97 8.94 13.57
CA ALA A 259 -4.97 9.55 12.23
C ALA A 259 -4.29 10.93 12.20
N ASN A 260 -4.20 11.62 13.34
CA ASN A 260 -3.65 12.97 13.46
C ASN A 260 -2.19 12.95 13.97
N VAL A 261 -1.62 11.78 14.24
CA VAL A 261 -0.24 11.65 14.73
C VAL A 261 0.69 11.30 13.56
N SER A 262 1.57 12.24 13.20
CA SER A 262 2.63 12.00 12.21
C SER A 262 3.76 11.14 12.77
N PHE A 263 4.58 10.58 11.88
CA PHE A 263 5.70 9.71 12.23
C PHE A 263 6.96 10.06 11.42
N ASP A 264 8.12 9.67 11.95
CA ASP A 264 9.43 9.79 11.32
C ASP A 264 9.96 8.37 11.09
N ILE A 265 10.15 7.99 9.82
CA ILE A 265 10.59 6.64 9.44
C ILE A 265 12.08 6.40 9.73
N THR A 266 12.83 7.48 10.00
CA THR A 266 14.30 7.43 10.17
C THR A 266 14.72 7.22 11.62
N LYS A 267 13.77 7.18 12.56
CA LYS A 267 14.03 7.11 14.01
C LYS A 267 13.14 6.07 14.69
N PRO A 268 13.58 5.52 15.83
CA PRO A 268 12.72 4.70 16.67
C PRO A 268 11.46 5.46 17.10
N GLN A 269 10.32 4.77 17.11
CA GLN A 269 9.03 5.40 17.39
C GLN A 269 8.90 5.79 18.87
N PRO A 270 8.58 7.05 19.21
CA PRO A 270 8.53 7.52 20.61
C PRO A 270 7.25 7.09 21.35
N GLN A 271 6.20 6.77 20.61
CA GLN A 271 4.93 6.27 21.12
C GLN A 271 4.37 5.24 20.17
N LEU A 272 3.60 4.28 20.70
CA LEU A 272 2.85 3.29 19.94
C LEU A 272 1.42 3.18 20.47
N PHE A 273 0.52 2.71 19.63
CA PHE A 273 -0.90 2.54 19.95
C PHE A 273 -1.25 1.08 20.21
N VAL A 274 -2.03 0.86 21.27
CA VAL A 274 -2.51 -0.46 21.71
C VAL A 274 -4.00 -0.59 21.42
N THR A 275 -4.35 -1.49 20.51
CA THR A 275 -5.76 -1.89 20.27
C THR A 275 -6.16 -3.00 21.24
N PRO A 276 -7.37 -3.03 21.80
CA PRO A 276 -7.80 -4.14 22.67
C PRO A 276 -7.91 -5.47 21.90
N ASN A 277 -8.30 -5.43 20.62
CA ASN A 277 -8.42 -6.59 19.73
C ASN A 277 -8.49 -6.14 18.26
N PHE A 278 -8.47 -7.08 17.31
CA PHE A 278 -8.53 -6.75 15.88
C PHE A 278 -9.88 -6.20 15.40
N HIS A 279 -11.01 -6.58 16.01
CA HIS A 279 -12.33 -6.04 15.63
C HIS A 279 -12.41 -4.53 15.86
N TYR A 280 -11.83 -4.06 16.96
CA TYR A 280 -11.78 -2.64 17.29
C TYR A 280 -10.98 -1.80 16.27
N LEU A 281 -10.04 -2.41 15.52
CA LEU A 281 -9.36 -1.72 14.43
C LEU A 281 -10.35 -1.30 13.33
N SER A 282 -11.27 -2.19 12.97
CA SER A 282 -12.33 -1.92 11.99
C SER A 282 -13.32 -0.87 12.49
N GLU A 283 -13.65 -0.87 13.79
CA GLU A 283 -14.52 0.14 14.39
C GLU A 283 -13.93 1.56 14.27
N VAL A 284 -12.64 1.70 14.57
CA VAL A 284 -11.94 3.00 14.44
C VAL A 284 -11.81 3.41 12.97
N LEU A 285 -11.53 2.46 12.07
CA LEU A 285 -11.50 2.73 10.64
C LEU A 285 -12.88 3.20 10.13
N ASP A 286 -13.97 2.60 10.60
CA ASP A 286 -15.33 3.04 10.25
C ASP A 286 -15.63 4.45 10.74
N GLN A 287 -15.27 4.77 11.98
CA GLN A 287 -15.39 6.13 12.52
C GLN A 287 -14.60 7.12 11.65
N PHE A 288 -13.40 6.76 11.22
CA PHE A 288 -12.59 7.60 10.34
C PHE A 288 -13.23 7.75 8.96
N ALA A 289 -13.70 6.65 8.37
CA ALA A 289 -14.36 6.63 7.07
C ALA A 289 -15.62 7.51 7.04
N ASP A 290 -16.37 7.60 8.14
CA ASP A 290 -17.51 8.53 8.28
C ASP A 290 -17.11 10.00 8.22
N THR A 291 -15.84 10.33 8.47
CA THR A 291 -15.30 11.68 8.32
C THR A 291 -14.80 11.99 6.90
N MET A 292 -14.63 10.97 6.06
CA MET A 292 -14.04 11.08 4.72
C MET A 292 -15.06 11.52 3.66
N ALA A 293 -14.56 12.10 2.59
CA ALA A 293 -15.31 12.44 1.36
C ALA A 293 -16.05 11.23 0.80
N LEU A 294 -15.48 10.03 0.96
CA LEU A 294 -16.06 8.75 0.56
C LEU A 294 -17.47 8.53 1.13
N ARG A 295 -17.73 8.92 2.39
CA ARG A 295 -19.05 8.75 3.03
C ARG A 295 -19.82 10.06 3.22
N ARG A 296 -19.13 11.20 3.26
CA ARG A 296 -19.75 12.52 3.44
C ARG A 296 -20.26 13.12 2.14
N GLY A 297 -19.54 12.92 1.04
CA GLY A 297 -19.83 13.59 -0.24
C GLY A 297 -19.92 15.11 -0.11
N GLY A 298 -20.92 15.70 -0.77
CA GLY A 298 -21.23 17.12 -0.71
C GLY A 298 -20.11 18.05 -1.18
N MET A 299 -20.17 19.32 -0.75
CA MET A 299 -19.12 20.30 -1.06
C MET A 299 -17.77 19.93 -0.44
N TYR A 300 -17.77 19.28 0.72
CA TYR A 300 -16.55 18.79 1.36
C TYR A 300 -15.76 17.85 0.44
N GLY A 301 -16.42 16.84 -0.13
CA GLY A 301 -15.78 15.90 -1.04
C GLY A 301 -15.35 16.56 -2.35
N LEU A 302 -16.20 17.43 -2.93
CA LEU A 302 -15.88 18.13 -4.17
C LEU A 302 -14.66 19.05 -4.03
N HIS A 303 -14.53 19.79 -2.92
CA HIS A 303 -13.35 20.62 -2.66
C HIS A 303 -12.08 19.77 -2.58
N LYS A 304 -12.11 18.65 -1.86
CA LYS A 304 -10.96 17.73 -1.81
C LYS A 304 -10.60 17.15 -3.18
N ALA A 305 -11.59 16.82 -4.00
CA ALA A 305 -11.34 16.35 -5.36
C ALA A 305 -10.67 17.43 -6.22
N ILE A 306 -11.10 18.69 -6.10
CA ILE A 306 -10.47 19.83 -6.80
C ILE A 306 -9.02 20.05 -6.32
N GLU A 307 -8.80 20.02 -5.00
CA GLU A 307 -7.47 20.16 -4.39
C GLU A 307 -6.51 19.04 -4.83
N SER A 308 -7.02 17.82 -5.06
CA SER A 308 -6.21 16.67 -5.45
C SER A 308 -5.54 16.84 -6.82
N LYS A 309 -6.18 17.58 -7.74
CA LYS A 309 -5.81 17.70 -9.18
C LYS A 309 -5.70 16.37 -9.93
N ASN A 310 -6.09 15.27 -9.31
CA ASN A 310 -6.07 13.92 -9.87
C ASN A 310 -7.46 13.50 -10.32
N THR A 311 -7.54 12.40 -11.06
CA THR A 311 -8.82 11.78 -11.36
C THR A 311 -9.51 11.35 -10.07
N ALA A 312 -10.71 11.86 -9.86
CA ALA A 312 -11.59 11.48 -8.76
C ALA A 312 -12.96 11.12 -9.33
N THR A 313 -13.85 10.64 -8.47
CA THR A 313 -15.24 10.36 -8.82
C THR A 313 -16.18 11.04 -7.83
N ALA A 314 -17.19 11.73 -8.34
CA ALA A 314 -18.35 12.15 -7.56
C ALA A 314 -19.54 11.24 -7.87
N GLN A 315 -20.17 10.69 -6.84
CA GLN A 315 -21.37 9.86 -6.94
C GLN A 315 -22.60 10.64 -6.49
N LEU A 316 -23.62 10.63 -7.34
CA LEU A 316 -24.93 11.18 -7.05
C LEU A 316 -25.79 10.15 -6.31
N ASN A 317 -26.77 10.65 -5.55
CA ASN A 317 -27.68 9.84 -4.75
C ASN A 317 -28.49 8.79 -5.54
N ASN A 318 -28.66 8.96 -6.86
CA ASN A 318 -29.33 7.98 -7.72
C ASN A 318 -28.39 6.90 -8.29
N GLY A 319 -27.09 6.94 -7.98
CA GLY A 319 -26.10 5.97 -8.46
C GLY A 319 -25.31 6.39 -9.69
N MET A 320 -25.62 7.55 -10.29
CA MET A 320 -24.77 8.15 -11.32
C MET A 320 -23.42 8.58 -10.75
N GLN A 321 -22.36 8.39 -11.53
CA GLN A 321 -20.99 8.67 -11.13
C GLN A 321 -20.28 9.44 -12.25
N ILE A 322 -19.58 10.49 -11.88
CA ILE A 322 -18.81 11.35 -12.77
C ILE A 322 -17.34 11.20 -12.39
N SER A 323 -16.54 10.62 -13.29
CA SER A 323 -15.11 10.36 -13.07
C SER A 323 -14.25 11.24 -13.97
N GLY A 324 -13.44 12.12 -13.39
CA GLY A 324 -12.59 13.06 -14.12
C GLY A 324 -11.77 13.94 -13.18
N THR A 325 -11.12 14.96 -13.74
CA THR A 325 -10.35 15.93 -12.95
C THR A 325 -11.24 17.12 -12.61
N PHE A 326 -11.67 17.23 -11.35
CA PHE A 326 -12.55 18.30 -10.89
C PHE A 326 -11.82 19.63 -10.82
N VAL A 327 -12.46 20.70 -11.28
CA VAL A 327 -11.88 22.06 -11.29
C VAL A 327 -12.76 23.09 -10.60
N GLU A 328 -14.04 22.80 -10.44
CA GLU A 328 -14.99 23.74 -9.89
C GLU A 328 -16.21 23.03 -9.33
N ALA A 329 -16.69 23.54 -8.20
CA ALA A 329 -17.97 23.20 -7.63
C ALA A 329 -18.63 24.51 -7.18
N LEU A 330 -19.82 24.79 -7.70
CA LEU A 330 -20.63 25.91 -7.28
C LEU A 330 -21.58 25.44 -6.19
N GLN A 331 -21.87 26.31 -5.23
CA GLN A 331 -22.76 26.05 -4.12
C GLN A 331 -24.02 26.91 -4.22
N ASP A 332 -25.12 26.42 -3.65
CA ASP A 332 -26.32 27.22 -3.44
C ASP A 332 -26.23 28.06 -2.15
N ASN A 333 -27.30 28.82 -1.85
CA ASN A 333 -27.38 29.65 -0.66
C ASN A 333 -27.34 28.87 0.67
N SER A 334 -27.55 27.55 0.64
CA SER A 334 -27.45 26.67 1.81
C SER A 334 -26.05 26.07 2.00
N GLY A 335 -25.15 26.28 1.03
CA GLY A 335 -23.82 25.66 0.99
C GLY A 335 -23.82 24.25 0.41
N ALA A 336 -24.93 23.79 -0.19
CA ALA A 336 -24.99 22.50 -0.87
C ALA A 336 -24.48 22.62 -2.32
N PRO A 337 -23.97 21.52 -2.93
CA PRO A 337 -23.55 21.55 -4.33
C PRO A 337 -24.71 21.94 -5.26
N ALA A 338 -24.48 22.94 -6.09
CA ALA A 338 -25.40 23.42 -7.12
C ALA A 338 -24.97 22.97 -8.53
N TYR A 339 -23.67 22.91 -8.77
CA TYR A 339 -23.08 22.54 -10.05
C TYR A 339 -21.68 22.00 -9.82
N LEU A 340 -21.28 20.98 -10.56
CA LEU A 340 -19.90 20.50 -10.58
C LEU A 340 -19.34 20.57 -11.98
N ARG A 341 -18.02 20.74 -12.09
CA ARG A 341 -17.31 20.78 -13.38
C ARG A 341 -15.97 20.07 -13.29
N THR A 342 -15.69 19.28 -14.31
CA THR A 342 -14.39 18.67 -14.59
C THR A 342 -13.73 19.34 -15.79
N GLN A 343 -12.43 19.12 -15.94
CA GLN A 343 -11.68 19.48 -17.14
C GLN A 343 -11.07 18.23 -17.77
N GLY A 344 -10.90 18.24 -19.09
CA GLY A 344 -10.33 17.13 -19.82
C GLY A 344 -11.19 15.87 -19.79
N PRO A 345 -10.61 14.71 -20.14
CA PRO A 345 -11.35 13.47 -20.34
C PRO A 345 -12.17 13.07 -19.10
N THR A 346 -13.48 12.95 -19.28
CA THR A 346 -14.43 12.61 -18.22
C THR A 346 -15.31 11.43 -18.61
N MET A 347 -15.55 10.50 -17.69
CA MET A 347 -16.40 9.35 -17.90
C MET A 347 -17.64 9.43 -17.02
N LEU A 348 -18.79 9.08 -17.59
CA LEU A 348 -20.01 8.85 -16.81
C LEU A 348 -20.17 7.36 -16.56
N SER A 349 -20.54 6.99 -15.34
CA SER A 349 -20.76 5.63 -14.92
C SER A 349 -22.05 5.50 -14.13
N TYR A 350 -22.60 4.28 -14.09
CA TYR A 350 -23.75 3.94 -13.27
C TYR A 350 -23.43 2.69 -12.46
N HIS A 351 -23.41 2.81 -11.13
CA HIS A 351 -23.04 1.73 -10.20
C HIS A 351 -21.71 1.02 -10.55
N GLY A 352 -20.66 1.80 -10.80
CA GLY A 352 -19.29 1.33 -11.02
C GLY A 352 -19.04 0.76 -12.42
N ARG A 353 -19.94 1.04 -13.38
CA ARG A 353 -19.82 0.60 -14.77
C ARG A 353 -19.98 1.76 -15.72
N LEU A 354 -19.09 1.85 -16.70
CA LEU A 354 -19.15 2.81 -17.80
C LEU A 354 -20.57 2.88 -18.39
N LEU A 355 -21.11 4.09 -18.47
CA LEU A 355 -22.36 4.34 -19.15
C LEU A 355 -22.10 4.34 -20.66
N ILE A 356 -22.63 3.36 -21.38
CA ILE A 356 -22.42 3.20 -22.83
C ILE A 356 -22.66 4.54 -23.55
N GLY A 357 -21.66 5.00 -24.33
CA GLY A 357 -21.67 6.25 -25.07
C GLY A 357 -21.14 7.47 -24.29
N HIS A 358 -20.67 7.31 -23.06
CA HIS A 358 -20.14 8.39 -22.21
C HIS A 358 -18.80 8.02 -21.58
N ASP A 359 -17.90 7.47 -22.40
CA ASP A 359 -16.49 7.28 -22.03
C ASP A 359 -15.72 8.60 -22.03
N LYS A 360 -14.43 8.51 -21.69
CA LYS A 360 -13.54 9.66 -21.58
C LYS A 360 -13.30 10.40 -22.91
N ASP A 361 -13.52 9.73 -24.04
CA ASP A 361 -13.32 10.30 -25.37
C ASP A 361 -14.56 11.11 -25.79
N TYR A 362 -15.76 10.65 -25.40
CA TYR A 362 -16.98 11.40 -25.62
C TYR A 362 -16.99 12.75 -24.86
N HIS A 363 -16.56 12.78 -23.59
CA HIS A 363 -16.39 14.03 -22.82
C HIS A 363 -14.91 14.43 -22.69
N ALA A 364 -14.20 14.53 -23.83
CA ALA A 364 -12.75 14.75 -23.87
C ALA A 364 -12.28 16.11 -23.31
N GLU A 365 -13.11 17.16 -23.39
CA GLU A 365 -12.73 18.52 -22.96
C GLU A 365 -13.12 18.83 -21.51
N GLY A 366 -13.98 18.02 -20.90
CA GLY A 366 -14.55 18.25 -19.58
C GLY A 366 -16.04 17.93 -19.56
N TYR A 367 -16.62 18.02 -18.37
CA TYR A 367 -18.02 17.75 -18.15
C TYR A 367 -18.55 18.67 -17.05
N GLY A 368 -19.83 18.99 -17.10
CA GLY A 368 -20.49 19.71 -16.01
C GLY A 368 -21.96 19.31 -15.92
N THR A 369 -22.49 19.36 -14.70
CA THR A 369 -23.91 19.04 -14.45
C THR A 369 -24.44 19.79 -13.24
N PRO A 370 -25.69 20.29 -13.28
CA PRO A 370 -26.38 20.79 -12.09
C PRO A 370 -26.66 19.65 -11.12
N ILE A 371 -26.77 20.03 -9.85
CA ILE A 371 -27.13 19.16 -8.74
C ILE A 371 -28.32 19.81 -8.02
N GLY A 372 -29.30 18.99 -7.64
CA GLY A 372 -30.42 19.43 -6.81
C GLY A 372 -31.78 19.30 -7.45
N LEU A 373 -32.77 19.94 -6.83
CA LEU A 373 -34.17 19.90 -7.26
C LEU A 373 -34.51 21.08 -8.15
N LEU A 374 -35.51 20.86 -9.01
CA LEU A 374 -36.15 21.93 -9.76
C LEU A 374 -36.92 22.87 -8.81
N LYS A 375 -37.03 24.14 -9.20
CA LYS A 375 -37.79 25.15 -8.49
C LYS A 375 -39.29 24.89 -8.54
N GLN A 376 -39.76 24.29 -9.63
CA GLN A 376 -41.17 24.03 -9.90
C GLN A 376 -41.68 22.69 -9.33
N SER A 377 -40.82 21.87 -8.71
CA SER A 377 -41.22 20.56 -8.17
C SER A 377 -40.39 20.14 -6.97
N ASP A 378 -41.02 19.53 -5.95
CA ASP A 378 -40.34 18.82 -4.86
C ASP A 378 -40.00 17.36 -5.23
N GLN A 379 -40.57 16.84 -6.32
CA GLN A 379 -40.25 15.51 -6.80
C GLN A 379 -38.92 15.56 -7.57
N PRO A 380 -37.97 14.67 -7.27
CA PRO A 380 -36.76 14.54 -8.07
C PRO A 380 -37.04 14.15 -9.52
N ILE A 381 -36.29 14.74 -10.46
CA ILE A 381 -36.38 14.38 -11.89
C ILE A 381 -36.23 12.86 -12.07
N GLY A 382 -35.33 12.22 -11.32
CA GLY A 382 -35.09 10.79 -11.41
C GLY A 382 -36.33 9.94 -11.19
N LYS A 383 -37.29 10.44 -10.40
CA LYS A 383 -38.53 9.74 -10.06
C LYS A 383 -39.74 10.20 -10.88
N MET A 384 -39.55 11.07 -11.86
CA MET A 384 -40.65 11.60 -12.67
C MET A 384 -41.12 10.62 -13.75
N SER A 385 -42.43 10.47 -13.86
CA SER A 385 -43.09 9.81 -14.98
C SER A 385 -43.06 10.70 -16.23
N TYR A 386 -43.42 10.15 -17.39
CA TYR A 386 -43.60 10.95 -18.60
C TYR A 386 -44.68 12.04 -18.43
N GLY A 387 -45.73 11.76 -17.64
CA GLY A 387 -46.78 12.74 -17.34
C GLY A 387 -46.24 13.91 -16.51
N ASP A 388 -45.42 13.61 -15.51
CA ASP A 388 -44.81 14.62 -14.64
C ASP A 388 -43.86 15.53 -15.43
N LEU A 389 -43.01 14.94 -16.29
CA LEU A 389 -42.11 15.70 -17.17
C LEU A 389 -42.90 16.63 -18.11
N ARG A 390 -43.95 16.11 -18.75
CA ARG A 390 -44.79 16.89 -19.66
C ARG A 390 -45.51 18.03 -18.92
N ALA A 391 -45.95 17.82 -17.68
CA ALA A 391 -46.55 18.86 -16.85
C ALA A 391 -45.57 20.01 -16.53
N LEU A 392 -44.26 19.71 -16.51
CA LEU A 392 -43.18 20.69 -16.37
C LEU A 392 -42.67 21.25 -17.71
N GLY A 393 -43.29 20.88 -18.84
CA GLY A 393 -42.86 21.31 -20.17
C GLY A 393 -41.57 20.63 -20.65
N ILE A 394 -41.19 19.50 -20.04
CA ILE A 394 -40.00 18.71 -20.39
C ILE A 394 -40.45 17.57 -21.31
N GLU A 395 -40.23 17.68 -22.62
CA GLU A 395 -40.67 16.69 -23.60
C GLU A 395 -39.66 16.53 -24.74
N GLU A 396 -39.40 15.29 -25.14
CA GLU A 396 -38.45 14.97 -26.21
C GLU A 396 -38.85 15.68 -27.52
N GLY A 397 -37.86 16.24 -28.20
CA GLY A 397 -38.00 17.03 -29.42
C GLY A 397 -38.43 18.48 -29.20
N LYS A 398 -38.71 18.92 -27.96
CA LYS A 398 -39.14 20.29 -27.67
C LYS A 398 -38.09 21.09 -26.92
N GLN A 399 -38.14 22.42 -27.10
CA GLN A 399 -37.39 23.36 -26.25
C GLN A 399 -37.93 23.29 -24.83
N CYS A 400 -37.03 23.05 -23.89
CA CYS A 400 -37.30 22.83 -22.47
C CYS A 400 -36.48 23.82 -21.65
N ARG A 401 -37.01 24.22 -20.49
CA ARG A 401 -36.31 25.11 -19.57
C ARG A 401 -36.44 24.61 -18.13
N LEU A 402 -35.32 24.16 -17.57
CA LEU A 402 -35.23 23.59 -16.23
C LEU A 402 -34.58 24.64 -15.31
N GLU A 403 -35.34 25.19 -14.36
CA GLU A 403 -34.79 26.05 -13.31
C GLU A 403 -34.55 25.23 -12.04
N TYR A 404 -33.31 25.16 -11.58
CA TYR A 404 -32.95 24.56 -10.29
C TYR A 404 -33.17 25.56 -9.16
N ARG A 405 -33.46 25.05 -7.95
CA ARG A 405 -33.55 25.88 -6.73
C ARG A 405 -32.26 26.62 -6.40
N SER A 406 -31.13 26.06 -6.83
CA SER A 406 -29.81 26.67 -6.72
C SER A 406 -29.61 27.89 -7.62
N GLY A 407 -30.52 28.15 -8.57
CA GLY A 407 -30.39 29.22 -9.55
C GLY A 407 -29.72 28.80 -10.86
N VAL A 408 -29.29 27.54 -10.99
CA VAL A 408 -28.86 27.00 -12.29
C VAL A 408 -30.05 26.87 -13.22
N VAL A 409 -29.91 27.35 -14.46
CA VAL A 409 -30.92 27.25 -15.51
C VAL A 409 -30.32 26.46 -16.66
N VAL A 410 -31.01 25.39 -17.07
CA VAL A 410 -30.70 24.60 -18.27
C VAL A 410 -31.79 24.86 -19.30
N GLU A 411 -31.43 25.39 -20.45
CA GLU A 411 -32.37 25.69 -21.53
C GLU A 411 -31.84 25.12 -22.84
N GLY A 412 -32.65 24.30 -23.52
CA GLY A 412 -32.26 23.60 -24.74
C GLY A 412 -33.34 22.64 -25.21
N ARG A 413 -33.16 22.06 -26.40
CA ARG A 413 -34.10 21.08 -26.94
C ARG A 413 -33.76 19.69 -26.40
N LEU A 414 -34.72 19.03 -25.75
CA LEU A 414 -34.51 17.70 -25.18
C LEU A 414 -34.41 16.65 -26.29
N LEU A 415 -33.27 15.97 -26.39
CA LEU A 415 -33.03 14.92 -27.37
C LEU A 415 -33.46 13.54 -26.86
N ASN A 416 -33.09 13.20 -25.63
CA ASN A 416 -33.23 11.84 -25.12
C ASN A 416 -33.39 11.81 -23.60
N VAL A 417 -34.21 10.89 -23.11
CA VAL A 417 -34.39 10.57 -21.69
C VAL A 417 -33.90 9.15 -21.41
N ARG A 418 -32.75 9.01 -20.75
CA ARG A 418 -32.22 7.70 -20.36
C ARG A 418 -32.75 7.29 -18.99
N ARG A 419 -33.28 6.06 -18.91
CA ARG A 419 -33.79 5.45 -17.67
C ARG A 419 -32.99 4.21 -17.30
N ASN A 420 -32.93 3.90 -16.00
CA ASN A 420 -32.39 2.65 -15.48
C ASN A 420 -33.41 1.49 -15.61
N SER A 421 -33.02 0.30 -15.17
CA SER A 421 -33.89 -0.90 -15.18
C SER A 421 -35.13 -0.81 -14.30
N ARG A 422 -35.18 0.16 -13.36
CA ARG A 422 -36.35 0.44 -12.51
C ARG A 422 -37.26 1.52 -13.11
N GLY A 423 -36.90 2.06 -14.28
CA GLY A 423 -37.62 3.15 -14.94
C GLY A 423 -37.31 4.55 -14.38
N GLU A 424 -36.33 4.70 -13.50
CA GLU A 424 -35.90 5.99 -12.97
C GLU A 424 -35.01 6.71 -13.99
N ILE A 425 -35.16 8.02 -14.13
CA ILE A 425 -34.35 8.82 -15.05
C ILE A 425 -32.95 9.02 -14.47
N ILE A 426 -31.93 8.75 -15.27
CA ILE A 426 -30.52 8.89 -14.87
C ILE A 426 -29.78 9.95 -15.69
N LEU A 427 -30.20 10.19 -16.94
CA LEU A 427 -29.57 11.15 -17.84
C LEU A 427 -30.62 11.80 -18.75
N LEU A 428 -30.47 13.11 -18.98
CA LEU A 428 -31.20 13.86 -20.00
C LEU A 428 -30.18 14.46 -20.97
N SER A 429 -30.36 14.27 -22.27
CA SER A 429 -29.45 14.83 -23.29
C SER A 429 -30.17 15.96 -24.03
N PHE A 430 -29.49 17.10 -24.22
CA PHE A 430 -30.04 18.29 -24.90
C PHE A 430 -29.14 18.73 -26.05
N ASP A 431 -29.73 19.22 -27.14
CA ASP A 431 -29.02 20.03 -28.13
C ASP A 431 -29.48 21.48 -28.11
N GLU A 432 -28.74 22.34 -28.80
CA GLU A 432 -28.95 23.79 -28.78
C GLU A 432 -29.02 24.33 -27.33
N CYS A 433 -28.24 23.72 -26.42
CA CYS A 433 -28.38 23.88 -24.99
C CYS A 433 -27.44 24.94 -24.43
N SER A 434 -27.96 25.77 -23.52
CA SER A 434 -27.17 26.66 -22.67
C SER A 434 -27.42 26.34 -21.20
N VAL A 435 -26.37 26.44 -20.39
CA VAL A 435 -26.47 26.33 -18.94
C VAL A 435 -25.90 27.58 -18.31
N GLU A 436 -26.66 28.21 -17.42
CA GLU A 436 -26.30 29.48 -16.79
C GLU A 436 -26.62 29.48 -15.30
N MET A 437 -25.82 30.19 -14.52
CA MET A 437 -26.08 30.47 -13.11
C MET A 437 -25.63 31.90 -12.81
N GLU A 438 -26.53 32.72 -12.27
CA GLU A 438 -26.23 34.12 -11.89
C GLU A 438 -25.59 34.96 -13.02
N GLY A 439 -26.00 34.74 -14.27
CA GLY A 439 -25.47 35.44 -15.45
C GLY A 439 -24.13 34.91 -15.96
N ARG A 440 -23.56 33.89 -15.32
CA ARG A 440 -22.39 33.17 -15.82
C ARG A 440 -22.81 32.00 -16.71
N ARG A 441 -22.27 31.95 -17.92
CA ARG A 441 -22.33 30.80 -18.83
C ARG A 441 -21.49 29.64 -18.31
N LEU A 442 -22.12 28.49 -18.11
CA LEU A 442 -21.51 27.23 -17.68
C LEU A 442 -21.43 26.20 -18.82
N PHE A 443 -22.32 26.31 -19.81
CA PHE A 443 -22.30 25.52 -21.05
C PHE A 443 -22.88 26.36 -22.19
N GLU A 444 -22.30 26.25 -23.38
CA GLU A 444 -22.77 26.96 -24.58
C GLU A 444 -23.28 26.00 -25.67
N PRO A 445 -24.29 26.41 -26.47
CA PRO A 445 -24.83 25.56 -27.53
C PRO A 445 -23.79 25.10 -28.57
N SER A 446 -22.74 25.89 -28.77
CA SER A 446 -21.65 25.61 -29.70
C SER A 446 -20.75 24.44 -29.25
N TRP A 447 -20.81 24.05 -27.97
CA TRP A 447 -20.00 22.96 -27.40
C TRP A 447 -20.60 21.58 -27.69
N GLY A 448 -21.83 21.51 -28.23
CA GLY A 448 -22.45 20.28 -28.68
C GLY A 448 -23.61 19.83 -27.80
N VAL A 449 -23.75 18.51 -27.66
CA VAL A 449 -24.82 17.89 -26.86
C VAL A 449 -24.49 18.04 -25.38
N TYR A 450 -25.45 18.56 -24.61
CA TYR A 450 -25.35 18.66 -23.16
C TYR A 450 -26.02 17.46 -22.51
N ASP A 451 -25.22 16.60 -21.88
CA ASP A 451 -25.70 15.47 -21.10
C ASP A 451 -25.81 15.85 -19.63
N LEU A 452 -27.02 15.89 -19.10
CA LEU A 452 -27.33 16.24 -17.71
C LEU A 452 -27.47 14.96 -16.88
N CYS A 453 -26.55 14.74 -15.95
CA CYS A 453 -26.69 13.70 -14.92
C CYS A 453 -27.75 14.12 -13.92
N VAL A 454 -28.83 13.34 -13.86
CA VAL A 454 -29.92 13.62 -12.93
C VAL A 454 -29.48 13.22 -11.52
N GLY A 455 -29.49 14.14 -10.56
CA GLY A 455 -29.22 13.82 -9.16
C GLY A 455 -29.46 14.99 -8.23
N GLU A 456 -29.97 14.70 -7.04
CA GLU A 456 -30.35 15.70 -6.04
C GLU A 456 -29.20 16.09 -5.13
N SER A 457 -28.26 15.17 -4.89
CA SER A 457 -27.12 15.41 -4.02
C SER A 457 -25.92 14.53 -4.39
N VAL A 458 -24.73 15.02 -4.02
CA VAL A 458 -23.49 14.25 -4.09
C VAL A 458 -23.32 13.49 -2.77
N VAL A 459 -23.46 12.17 -2.80
CA VAL A 459 -23.45 11.32 -1.60
C VAL A 459 -22.07 10.73 -1.28
N SER A 460 -21.16 10.72 -2.26
CA SER A 460 -19.81 10.19 -2.09
C SER A 460 -18.87 10.86 -3.08
N VAL A 461 -17.64 11.15 -2.66
CA VAL A 461 -16.55 11.56 -3.54
C VAL A 461 -15.30 10.78 -3.16
N PHE A 462 -14.60 10.19 -4.13
CA PHE A 462 -13.45 9.32 -3.86
C PHE A 462 -12.38 9.39 -4.95
N SER A 463 -11.18 8.92 -4.61
CA SER A 463 -10.03 8.87 -5.52
C SER A 463 -10.18 7.81 -6.62
N GLY A 464 -9.73 8.14 -7.83
CA GLY A 464 -9.77 7.29 -9.00
C GLY A 464 -11.14 7.23 -9.70
N PRO A 465 -11.21 6.55 -10.87
CA PRO A 465 -12.44 6.38 -11.63
C PRO A 465 -13.40 5.37 -10.98
N ALA A 466 -14.69 5.50 -11.30
CA ALA A 466 -15.74 4.58 -10.87
C ALA A 466 -15.61 3.20 -11.52
N ASP A 467 -15.23 3.19 -12.80
CA ASP A 467 -14.93 2.01 -13.60
C ASP A 467 -13.50 2.13 -14.15
N PRO A 468 -12.49 1.58 -13.44
CA PRO A 468 -11.10 1.65 -13.89
C PRO A 468 -10.84 1.02 -15.25
N GLU A 469 -11.59 -0.03 -15.63
CA GLU A 469 -11.42 -0.66 -16.93
C GLU A 469 -12.02 0.20 -18.04
N GLY A 470 -13.24 0.72 -17.84
CA GLY A 470 -13.90 1.62 -18.78
C GLY A 470 -13.18 2.97 -18.94
N PHE A 471 -12.53 3.45 -17.88
CA PHE A 471 -11.70 4.67 -17.92
C PHE A 471 -10.31 4.43 -18.54
N GLU A 472 -9.93 3.14 -18.70
CA GLU A 472 -8.57 2.72 -19.04
C GLU A 472 -7.53 3.31 -18.08
N LEU A 473 -7.77 3.13 -16.78
CA LEU A 473 -6.86 3.61 -15.74
C LEU A 473 -5.46 3.05 -15.98
N PHE A 474 -4.49 3.97 -16.03
CA PHE A 474 -3.10 3.64 -16.27
C PHE A 474 -2.24 4.34 -15.23
N TYR A 475 -1.37 3.58 -14.58
CA TYR A 475 -0.29 4.13 -13.79
C TYR A 475 0.98 4.09 -14.63
N PRO A 476 1.69 5.22 -14.80
CA PRO A 476 2.97 5.21 -15.47
C PRO A 476 3.92 4.30 -14.69
N VAL A 477 4.51 3.33 -15.40
CA VAL A 477 5.59 2.51 -14.81
C VAL A 477 6.74 3.45 -14.47
N PRO A 478 7.25 3.43 -13.23
CA PRO A 478 8.38 4.26 -12.83
C PRO A 478 9.55 4.12 -13.82
N LYS A 479 10.16 5.24 -14.21
CA LYS A 479 11.29 5.25 -15.13
C LYS A 479 12.57 4.71 -14.49
N GLU A 480 12.72 4.97 -13.19
CA GLU A 480 13.83 4.46 -12.37
C GLU A 480 13.44 3.09 -11.81
N LYS A 481 14.35 2.13 -11.94
CA LYS A 481 14.21 0.78 -11.39
C LYS A 481 15.32 0.55 -10.37
N THR A 482 15.08 -0.35 -9.44
CA THR A 482 16.09 -0.78 -8.47
C THR A 482 17.34 -1.31 -9.20
N HIS A 483 18.51 -0.75 -8.87
CA HIS A 483 19.78 -1.13 -9.51
C HIS A 483 20.35 -2.41 -8.89
N ARG A 484 20.95 -3.25 -9.73
CA ARG A 484 21.48 -4.54 -9.31
C ARG A 484 22.92 -4.41 -8.81
N PRO A 485 23.28 -5.01 -7.67
CA PRO A 485 24.66 -5.04 -7.23
C PRO A 485 25.52 -5.86 -8.20
N GLN A 486 26.62 -5.29 -8.68
CA GLN A 486 27.64 -6.01 -9.44
C GLN A 486 28.72 -6.52 -8.47
N TYR A 487 28.89 -7.84 -8.41
CA TYR A 487 29.90 -8.46 -7.55
C TYR A 487 31.25 -8.56 -8.24
N ASP A 488 32.33 -8.24 -7.52
CA ASP A 488 33.69 -8.52 -7.97
C ASP A 488 34.02 -10.04 -7.91
N GLU A 489 35.19 -10.43 -8.39
CA GLU A 489 35.62 -11.83 -8.38
C GLU A 489 35.76 -12.41 -6.96
N LYS A 490 36.19 -11.61 -5.99
CA LYS A 490 36.34 -12.04 -4.59
C LYS A 490 34.99 -12.31 -3.94
N SER A 491 34.01 -11.43 -4.14
CA SER A 491 32.63 -11.57 -3.67
C SER A 491 31.98 -12.81 -4.28
N ARG A 492 32.18 -13.06 -5.59
CA ARG A 492 31.71 -14.31 -6.22
C ARG A 492 32.33 -15.56 -5.59
N ALA A 493 33.63 -15.54 -5.31
CA ALA A 493 34.32 -16.65 -4.66
C ALA A 493 33.82 -16.87 -3.22
N LEU A 494 33.57 -15.81 -2.47
CA LEU A 494 32.97 -15.90 -1.14
C LEU A 494 31.54 -16.45 -1.18
N HIS A 495 30.71 -15.99 -2.12
CA HIS A 495 29.36 -16.53 -2.31
C HIS A 495 29.36 -18.02 -2.66
N ALA A 496 30.39 -18.52 -3.36
CA ALA A 496 30.56 -19.95 -3.60
C ALA A 496 30.82 -20.74 -2.31
N LEU A 497 31.53 -20.16 -1.32
CA LEU A 497 31.68 -20.78 0.00
C LEU A 497 30.35 -20.83 0.75
N TYR A 498 29.57 -19.75 0.72
CA TYR A 498 28.20 -19.76 1.26
C TYR A 498 27.34 -20.85 0.63
N GLN A 499 27.43 -21.04 -0.70
CA GLN A 499 26.69 -22.09 -1.39
C GLN A 499 27.13 -23.48 -0.93
N ALA A 500 28.44 -23.72 -0.79
CA ALA A 500 28.95 -25.01 -0.32
C ALA A 500 28.50 -25.33 1.12
N VAL A 501 28.49 -24.35 2.03
CA VAL A 501 27.97 -24.53 3.40
C VAL A 501 26.46 -24.82 3.38
N ARG A 502 25.71 -24.12 2.53
CA ARG A 502 24.27 -24.38 2.32
C ARG A 502 24.02 -25.79 1.79
N ASP A 503 24.81 -26.26 0.82
CA ASP A 503 24.68 -27.61 0.27
C ASP A 503 24.93 -28.68 1.34
N ILE A 504 25.88 -28.46 2.26
CA ILE A 504 26.08 -29.33 3.43
C ILE A 504 24.83 -29.31 4.33
N ARG A 505 24.33 -28.11 4.67
CA ARG A 505 23.14 -27.94 5.53
C ARG A 505 21.90 -28.62 4.96
N GLU A 506 21.71 -28.56 3.65
CA GLU A 506 20.58 -29.19 2.94
C GLU A 506 20.80 -30.67 2.63
N GLY A 507 21.92 -31.27 3.08
CA GLY A 507 22.24 -32.69 2.87
C GLY A 507 22.66 -33.04 1.45
N LYS A 508 22.97 -32.04 0.61
CA LYS A 508 23.47 -32.21 -0.76
C LYS A 508 24.98 -32.49 -0.81
N ALA A 509 25.70 -32.17 0.26
CA ALA A 509 27.13 -32.44 0.43
C ALA A 509 27.42 -33.01 1.84
N PRO A 510 28.47 -33.84 2.00
CA PRO A 510 28.83 -34.40 3.31
C PRO A 510 29.46 -33.35 4.22
N ALA A 511 29.10 -33.40 5.52
CA ALA A 511 29.64 -32.48 6.53
C ALA A 511 31.17 -32.50 6.63
N SER A 512 31.84 -33.61 6.25
CA SER A 512 33.30 -33.72 6.26
C SER A 512 34.01 -32.68 5.38
N GLN A 513 33.32 -32.05 4.43
CA GLN A 513 33.89 -30.96 3.61
C GLN A 513 34.03 -29.65 4.39
N LEU A 514 33.40 -29.50 5.56
CA LEU A 514 33.39 -28.26 6.33
C LEU A 514 34.79 -27.81 6.79
N GLU A 515 35.69 -28.76 7.10
CA GLU A 515 37.09 -28.45 7.43
C GLU A 515 37.84 -27.83 6.25
N GLU A 516 37.62 -28.34 5.03
CA GLU A 516 38.22 -27.78 3.81
C GLU A 516 37.66 -26.37 3.54
N LEU A 517 36.36 -26.18 3.72
CA LEU A 517 35.71 -24.88 3.58
C LEU A 517 36.23 -23.87 4.59
N TRP A 518 36.49 -24.29 5.84
CA TRP A 518 37.10 -23.46 6.88
C TRP A 518 38.49 -22.96 6.47
N GLN A 519 39.31 -23.83 5.87
CA GLN A 519 40.63 -23.44 5.36
C GLN A 519 40.51 -22.43 4.21
N LYS A 520 39.56 -22.64 3.29
CA LYS A 520 39.30 -21.70 2.18
C LYS A 520 38.77 -20.35 2.69
N ALA A 521 37.94 -20.34 3.72
CA ALA A 521 37.40 -19.12 4.32
C ALA A 521 38.48 -18.23 4.95
N GLN A 522 39.63 -18.79 5.38
CA GLN A 522 40.74 -18.00 5.93
C GLN A 522 41.25 -16.90 4.98
N VAL A 523 41.15 -17.13 3.67
CA VAL A 523 41.62 -16.19 2.64
C VAL A 523 40.75 -14.93 2.56
N PHE A 524 39.55 -14.95 3.13
CA PHE A 524 38.59 -13.85 3.07
C PHE A 524 38.47 -13.11 4.41
N MET A 525 39.34 -13.38 5.39
CA MET A 525 39.19 -12.84 6.76
C MET A 525 39.25 -11.31 6.85
N GLU A 526 39.76 -10.62 5.83
CA GLU A 526 39.70 -9.16 5.73
C GLU A 526 38.30 -8.61 5.36
N ARG A 527 37.39 -9.49 4.94
CA ARG A 527 36.04 -9.16 4.49
C ARG A 527 35.07 -9.36 5.66
N GLU A 528 34.35 -8.29 6.00
CA GLU A 528 33.36 -8.34 7.07
C GLU A 528 32.28 -9.38 6.78
N GLU A 529 31.93 -9.60 5.51
CA GLU A 529 30.89 -10.56 5.11
C GLU A 529 31.20 -12.01 5.51
N VAL A 530 32.41 -12.33 5.97
CA VAL A 530 32.78 -13.67 6.42
C VAL A 530 32.15 -14.03 7.77
N TRP A 531 31.81 -13.07 8.64
CA TRP A 531 31.31 -13.40 9.99
C TRP A 531 30.07 -14.30 9.94
N LEU A 532 29.13 -14.03 9.02
CA LEU A 532 27.90 -14.82 8.89
C LEU A 532 28.18 -16.20 8.27
N LEU A 533 29.18 -16.31 7.38
CA LEU A 533 29.65 -17.59 6.86
C LEU A 533 30.18 -18.46 8.00
N LEU A 534 31.02 -17.89 8.88
CA LEU A 534 31.59 -18.63 10.00
C LEU A 534 30.52 -19.05 11.00
N LEU A 535 29.51 -18.22 11.22
CA LEU A 535 28.37 -18.56 12.06
C LEU A 535 27.56 -19.71 11.46
N GLU A 536 27.28 -19.67 10.16
CA GLU A 536 26.60 -20.76 9.44
C GLU A 536 27.41 -22.08 9.52
N MET A 537 28.74 -22.00 9.39
CA MET A 537 29.62 -23.15 9.55
C MET A 537 29.61 -23.67 10.99
N LEU A 538 29.63 -22.78 11.99
CA LEU A 538 29.62 -23.15 13.40
C LEU A 538 28.34 -23.92 13.74
N GLU A 539 27.19 -23.47 13.24
CA GLU A 539 25.92 -24.16 13.44
C GLU A 539 25.92 -25.57 12.89
N VAL A 540 26.44 -25.73 11.66
CA VAL A 540 26.54 -27.05 11.04
C VAL A 540 27.51 -27.92 11.83
N ALA A 541 28.66 -27.39 12.25
CA ALA A 541 29.66 -28.12 13.03
C ALA A 541 29.14 -28.51 14.43
N ALA A 542 28.43 -27.61 15.12
CA ALA A 542 27.89 -27.83 16.46
C ALA A 542 26.85 -28.96 16.50
N GLY A 543 26.13 -29.18 15.39
CA GLY A 543 25.21 -30.31 15.23
C GLY A 543 25.88 -31.65 14.92
N GLN A 544 27.21 -31.72 14.83
CA GLN A 544 27.95 -32.92 14.44
C GLN A 544 28.89 -33.39 15.56
N GLU A 545 28.67 -34.59 16.10
CA GLU A 545 29.43 -35.14 17.23
C GLU A 545 30.96 -35.11 17.03
N LYS A 546 31.44 -35.27 15.78
CA LYS A 546 32.87 -35.39 15.44
C LYS A 546 33.55 -34.06 15.12
N MET A 547 32.83 -32.93 15.18
CA MET A 547 33.34 -31.62 14.74
C MET A 547 33.53 -30.61 15.88
N GLY A 548 33.55 -31.06 17.14
CA GLY A 548 33.73 -30.17 18.30
C GLY A 548 34.99 -29.31 18.25
N HIS A 549 36.08 -29.82 17.67
CA HIS A 549 37.32 -29.05 17.50
C HIS A 549 37.16 -27.88 16.51
N LEU A 550 36.45 -28.12 15.39
CA LEU A 550 36.17 -27.12 14.37
C LEU A 550 35.15 -26.09 14.90
N ALA A 551 34.11 -26.55 15.60
CA ALA A 551 33.14 -25.68 16.25
C ALA A 551 33.83 -24.71 17.24
N HIS A 552 34.71 -25.22 18.10
CA HIS A 552 35.47 -24.37 19.01
C HIS A 552 36.36 -23.35 18.27
N ALA A 553 37.05 -23.77 17.21
CA ALA A 553 37.89 -22.85 16.42
C ALA A 553 37.07 -21.73 15.73
N LEU A 554 35.90 -22.07 15.20
CA LEU A 554 34.98 -21.10 14.59
C LEU A 554 34.44 -20.10 15.62
N GLU A 555 34.04 -20.59 16.80
CA GLU A 555 33.53 -19.78 17.90
C GLU A 555 34.59 -18.78 18.39
N GLU A 556 35.82 -19.22 18.62
CA GLU A 556 36.91 -18.35 19.05
C GLU A 556 37.26 -17.30 17.98
N LYS A 557 37.19 -17.66 16.69
CA LYS A 557 37.39 -16.68 15.61
C LYS A 557 36.27 -15.65 15.58
N LEU A 558 35.01 -16.06 15.74
CA LEU A 558 33.86 -15.15 15.81
C LEU A 558 33.97 -14.20 17.00
N LYS A 559 34.35 -14.68 18.18
CA LYS A 559 34.61 -13.84 19.35
C LYS A 559 35.74 -12.83 19.10
N THR A 560 36.79 -13.25 18.40
CA THR A 560 37.89 -12.36 18.00
C THR A 560 37.38 -11.26 17.06
N MET A 561 36.63 -11.62 16.01
CA MET A 561 36.05 -10.65 15.07
C MET A 561 35.08 -9.68 15.78
N ALA A 562 34.30 -10.16 16.74
CA ALA A 562 33.40 -9.33 17.54
C ALA A 562 34.16 -8.29 18.40
N GLN A 563 35.42 -8.55 18.78
CA GLN A 563 36.27 -7.59 19.49
C GLN A 563 36.97 -6.62 18.53
N GLU A 564 37.40 -7.10 17.36
CA GLU A 564 38.08 -6.30 16.33
C GLU A 564 37.11 -5.33 15.63
N HIS A 565 35.85 -5.74 15.43
CA HIS A 565 34.81 -5.00 14.73
C HIS A 565 33.63 -4.72 15.68
N SER A 566 33.67 -3.60 16.39
CA SER A 566 32.69 -3.25 17.43
C SER A 566 31.25 -3.20 16.91
N HIS A 567 31.02 -2.81 15.65
CA HIS A 567 29.68 -2.79 15.03
C HIS A 567 29.13 -4.19 14.76
N LEU A 568 29.97 -5.22 14.61
CA LEU A 568 29.55 -6.61 14.43
C LEU A 568 29.36 -7.35 15.77
N ASN A 569 29.83 -6.77 16.87
CA ASN A 569 29.86 -7.44 18.16
C ASN A 569 28.49 -8.01 18.55
N LYS A 570 27.47 -7.15 18.53
CA LYS A 570 26.11 -7.52 18.90
C LYS A 570 25.56 -8.62 17.97
N LEU A 571 25.71 -8.49 16.66
CA LEU A 571 25.26 -9.48 15.69
C LEU A 571 25.91 -10.85 15.91
N ILE A 572 27.21 -10.88 16.17
CA ILE A 572 27.91 -12.14 16.42
C ILE A 572 27.45 -12.75 17.76
N GLN A 573 27.32 -11.95 18.83
CA GLN A 573 26.85 -12.45 20.12
C GLN A 573 25.42 -12.99 20.06
N ASP A 574 24.52 -12.25 19.40
CA ASP A 574 23.13 -12.67 19.18
C ASP A 574 23.10 -13.99 18.39
N GLY A 575 23.91 -14.11 17.34
CA GLY A 575 24.05 -15.34 16.56
C GLY A 575 24.53 -16.53 17.39
N LEU A 576 25.60 -16.35 18.17
CA LEU A 576 26.16 -17.37 19.05
C LEU A 576 25.15 -17.83 20.11
N ALA A 577 24.36 -16.91 20.68
CA ALA A 577 23.35 -17.24 21.68
C ALA A 577 22.24 -18.16 21.16
N LEU A 578 21.98 -18.17 19.84
CA LEU A 578 21.00 -19.05 19.21
C LEU A 578 21.54 -20.44 18.88
N ILE A 579 22.85 -20.67 18.99
CA ILE A 579 23.47 -21.97 18.83
C ILE A 579 23.45 -22.61 20.23
N PRO A 580 22.57 -23.59 20.49
CA PRO A 580 22.53 -24.23 21.80
C PRO A 580 23.94 -24.74 22.12
N ASN A 581 24.42 -24.45 23.33
CA ASN A 581 25.76 -24.80 23.80
C ASN A 581 26.24 -26.14 23.25
N VAL A 582 27.42 -26.12 22.65
CA VAL A 582 28.31 -27.27 22.47
C VAL A 582 28.22 -28.14 23.73
N ALA A 583 27.62 -29.33 23.57
CA ALA A 583 27.18 -30.29 24.58
C ALA A 583 25.73 -30.15 25.08
N ILE A 584 24.79 -30.78 24.37
CA ILE A 584 23.72 -31.58 24.98
C ILE A 584 23.57 -32.90 24.20
N SER A 585 23.61 -33.98 24.98
CA SER A 585 23.33 -35.39 24.67
C SER A 585 22.06 -35.68 23.87
#